data_AF-A0A3N6ZUM4-F1
#
_entry.id   AF-A0A3N6ZUM4-F1
#
_cell.length_a   1.000
_cell.length_b   1.000
_cell.length_c   1.000
_cell.angle_alpha   90.00
_cell.angle_beta   90.00
_cell.angle_gamma   90.00
#
_symmetry.space_group_name_H-M   'P 1'
#
loop_
_entity.id
_entity.type
_entity.pdbx_description
1 polymer ?
#
loop_
_entity_poly.entity_id
_entity_poly.type
_entity_poly.pdbx_seq_one_letter_code
_entity_poly.pdbx_strand_id
1 'polypeptide(L)'
;MNLSYTHKYDFGLIQYGVEGIAIKPRLSKLPLFIPWENIAFISPTPSVKETQGTWQTFEGKDLMAPDVLNTLEFFYIDIVLKNRHQLKMPHLSLWQSMRFWMGFPDIKPTYGADDQPKKNEGFLRYRLKKNSLNRPLAELLSFLAAHTKYDLLCSLD
;
A
#
# COMPACT_ATOMS: atom_id res chain seq x y z
N MET A 1 -0.07 13.34 19.69
CA MET A 1 0.29 13.97 18.41
C MET A 1 0.39 12.86 17.36
N ASN A 2 -0.59 12.78 16.46
CA ASN A 2 -0.72 11.71 15.46
C ASN A 2 0.24 11.96 14.29
N LEU A 3 1.35 11.24 14.24
CA LEU A 3 2.25 11.24 13.09
C LEU A 3 1.57 10.50 11.93
N SER A 4 0.79 11.22 11.13
CA SER A 4 0.16 10.66 9.94
C SER A 4 1.04 10.87 8.71
N TYR A 5 1.70 9.82 8.21
CA TYR A 5 2.35 9.87 6.90
C TYR A 5 1.25 10.03 5.84
N THR A 6 1.41 10.98 4.93
CA THR A 6 0.38 11.28 3.93
C THR A 6 0.99 11.36 2.55
N HIS A 7 0.39 10.67 1.59
CA HIS A 7 0.84 10.69 0.22
C HIS A 7 -0.30 10.81 -0.77
N LYS A 8 -0.03 11.41 -1.92
CA LYS A 8 -0.98 11.41 -3.05
C LYS A 8 -0.67 10.21 -3.94
N TYR A 9 -1.71 9.50 -4.35
CA TYR A 9 -1.63 8.53 -5.44
C TYR A 9 -2.46 9.03 -6.62
N ASP A 10 -2.49 8.27 -7.72
CA ASP A 10 -3.12 8.71 -8.96
C ASP A 10 -4.62 9.04 -8.80
N PHE A 11 -5.32 8.35 -7.89
CA PHE A 11 -6.77 8.51 -7.69
C PHE A 11 -7.17 9.14 -6.35
N GLY A 12 -6.21 9.58 -5.52
CA GLY A 12 -6.54 10.07 -4.18
C GLY A 12 -5.37 10.40 -3.28
N LEU A 13 -5.64 10.28 -1.99
CA LEU A 13 -4.71 10.44 -0.88
C LEU A 13 -4.70 9.15 -0.07
N ILE A 14 -3.56 8.78 0.49
CA ILE A 14 -3.47 7.70 1.46
C ILE A 14 -2.76 8.26 2.68
N GLN A 15 -3.27 7.90 3.85
CA GLN A 15 -2.77 8.31 5.15
C GLN A 15 -2.45 7.07 5.95
N TYR A 16 -1.23 7.01 6.49
CA TYR A 16 -0.82 5.97 7.42
C TYR A 16 -0.83 6.54 8.82
N GLY A 17 -1.52 5.88 9.73
CA GLY A 17 -1.60 6.27 11.13
C GLY A 17 -1.39 5.08 12.05
N VAL A 18 -1.48 5.34 13.35
CA VAL A 18 -1.23 4.34 14.40
C VAL A 18 -2.20 3.15 14.30
N GLU A 19 -3.45 3.39 13.90
CA GLU A 19 -4.49 2.35 13.82
C GLU A 19 -4.51 1.60 12.48
N GLY A 20 -3.93 2.17 11.43
CA GLY A 20 -3.99 1.56 10.09
C GLY A 20 -3.75 2.54 8.95
N ILE A 21 -4.23 2.14 7.77
CA ILE A 21 -4.10 2.86 6.51
C ILE A 21 -5.47 3.35 6.07
N ALA A 22 -5.61 4.67 5.87
CA ALA A 22 -6.80 5.28 5.31
C ALA A 22 -6.57 5.72 3.86
N ILE A 23 -7.34 5.16 2.93
CA ILE A 23 -7.29 5.48 1.51
C ILE A 23 -8.49 6.35 1.17
N LYS A 24 -8.26 7.58 0.72
CA LYS A 24 -9.26 8.60 0.38
C LYS A 24 -9.22 8.90 -1.11
N PRO A 25 -10.14 8.37 -1.93
CA PRO A 25 -10.22 8.73 -3.34
C PRO A 25 -10.61 10.20 -3.51
N ARG A 26 -10.19 10.83 -4.61
CA ARG A 26 -10.54 12.24 -4.89
C ARG A 26 -12.04 12.47 -5.04
N LEU A 27 -12.76 11.48 -5.58
CA LEU A 27 -14.18 11.60 -5.94
C LEU A 27 -15.14 11.06 -4.86
N SER A 28 -14.59 10.48 -3.79
CA SER A 28 -15.34 9.91 -2.67
C SER A 28 -15.03 10.67 -1.38
N LYS A 29 -16.06 11.00 -0.60
CA LYS A 29 -15.88 11.57 0.75
C LYS A 29 -15.57 10.49 1.79
N LEU A 30 -15.68 9.22 1.43
CA LEU A 30 -15.54 8.10 2.35
C LEU A 30 -14.17 7.45 2.21
N PRO A 31 -13.35 7.46 3.27
CA PRO A 31 -12.11 6.71 3.29
C PRO A 31 -12.40 5.21 3.37
N LEU A 32 -11.62 4.42 2.65
CA LEU A 32 -11.41 3.01 2.99
C LEU A 32 -10.40 2.96 4.12
N PHE A 33 -10.77 2.37 5.25
CA PHE A 33 -9.86 2.14 6.35
C PHE A 33 -9.44 0.67 6.40
N ILE A 34 -8.13 0.44 6.44
CA ILE A 34 -7.51 -0.88 6.52
C ILE A 34 -6.74 -0.90 7.84
N PRO A 35 -7.25 -1.59 8.87
CA PRO A 35 -6.55 -1.66 10.14
C PRO A 35 -5.32 -2.55 10.03
N TRP A 36 -4.29 -2.28 10.85
CA TRP A 36 -3.05 -3.07 10.82
C TRP A 36 -3.30 -4.56 11.08
N GLU A 37 -4.26 -4.91 11.94
CA GLU A 37 -4.56 -6.33 12.21
C GLU A 37 -5.05 -7.10 10.98
N ASN A 38 -5.63 -6.41 9.98
CA ASN A 38 -6.09 -7.02 8.74
C ASN A 38 -5.00 -7.06 7.66
N ILE A 39 -3.84 -6.45 7.87
CA ILE A 39 -2.72 -6.49 6.93
C ILE A 39 -1.88 -7.74 7.24
N ALA A 40 -1.76 -8.62 6.25
CA ALA A 40 -0.90 -9.80 6.32
C ALA A 40 0.57 -9.40 6.13
N PHE A 41 0.84 -8.56 5.12
CA PHE A 41 2.15 -7.96 4.84
C PHE A 41 2.05 -6.85 3.81
N ILE A 42 3.17 -6.16 3.63
CA ILE A 42 3.37 -5.19 2.56
C ILE A 42 4.52 -5.65 1.64
N SER A 43 4.31 -5.51 0.33
CA SER A 43 5.32 -5.78 -0.70
C SER A 43 5.64 -4.50 -1.49
N PRO A 44 6.75 -3.82 -1.20
CA PRO A 44 7.23 -2.70 -1.99
C PRO A 44 7.81 -3.16 -3.32
N THR A 45 7.62 -2.36 -4.37
CA THR A 45 8.32 -2.53 -5.66
C THR A 45 9.06 -1.23 -6.02
N PRO A 46 10.39 -1.26 -6.20
CA PRO A 46 11.26 -2.44 -6.13
C PRO A 46 11.32 -3.04 -4.73
N SER A 47 11.66 -4.33 -4.65
CA SER A 47 11.84 -5.01 -3.38
C SER A 47 13.01 -4.41 -2.61
N VAL A 48 12.78 -4.13 -1.32
CA VAL A 48 13.74 -3.46 -0.44
C VAL A 48 13.88 -4.18 0.89
N LYS A 49 15.01 -3.96 1.55
CA LYS A 49 15.31 -4.45 2.89
C LYS A 49 16.04 -3.38 3.69
N GLU A 50 15.85 -3.37 5.00
CA GLU A 50 16.65 -2.56 5.90
C GLU A 50 17.93 -3.32 6.28
N THR A 51 19.09 -2.67 6.17
CA THR A 51 20.39 -3.22 6.56
C THR A 51 21.18 -2.13 7.27
N GLN A 52 21.50 -2.35 8.54
CA GLN A 52 22.24 -1.39 9.38
C GLN A 52 21.62 0.02 9.39
N GLY A 53 20.30 0.12 9.45
CA GLY A 53 19.55 1.39 9.44
C GLY A 53 19.47 2.08 8.06
N THR A 54 19.91 1.41 6.99
CA THR A 54 19.81 1.91 5.63
C THR A 54 18.86 1.03 4.80
N TRP A 55 17.96 1.65 4.05
CA TRP A 55 17.11 0.94 3.10
C TRP A 55 17.85 0.66 1.81
N GLN A 56 17.94 -0.62 1.44
CA GLN A 56 18.62 -1.07 0.24
C GLN A 56 17.64 -1.80 -0.68
N THR A 57 17.85 -1.71 -1.98
CA THR A 57 17.22 -2.62 -2.94
C THR A 57 17.71 -4.05 -2.71
N PHE A 58 17.02 -5.03 -3.29
CA PHE A 58 17.46 -6.44 -3.19
C PHE A 58 18.87 -6.66 -3.77
N GLU A 59 19.30 -5.85 -4.74
CA GLU A 59 20.66 -5.84 -5.31
C GLU A 59 21.71 -5.21 -4.36
N GLY A 60 21.32 -4.76 -3.17
CA GLY A 60 22.21 -4.14 -2.18
C GLY A 60 22.56 -2.68 -2.45
N LYS A 61 21.90 -2.04 -3.42
CA LYS A 61 22.08 -0.60 -3.68
C LYS A 61 21.29 0.21 -2.67
N ASP A 62 21.85 1.32 -2.18
CA ASP A 62 21.12 2.26 -1.33
C ASP A 62 19.91 2.81 -2.10
N LEU A 63 18.71 2.66 -1.52
CA LEU A 63 17.46 3.13 -2.12
C LEU A 63 17.43 4.65 -2.27
N MET A 64 18.15 5.37 -1.42
CA MET A 64 18.24 6.84 -1.44
C MET A 64 19.38 7.34 -2.34
N ALA A 65 20.16 6.45 -2.96
CA ALA A 65 21.22 6.84 -3.88
C ALA A 65 20.62 7.55 -5.11
N PRO A 66 21.22 8.67 -5.59
CA PRO A 66 20.66 9.44 -6.70
C PRO A 66 20.39 8.64 -7.97
N ASP A 67 21.25 7.68 -8.31
CA ASP A 67 21.11 6.79 -9.47
C ASP A 67 19.91 5.86 -9.36
N VAL A 68 19.68 5.26 -8.19
CA VAL A 68 18.49 4.45 -7.89
C VAL A 68 17.24 5.32 -7.90
N LEU A 69 17.31 6.48 -7.25
CA LEU A 69 16.21 7.43 -7.17
C LEU A 69 15.85 8.10 -8.51
N ASN A 70 16.78 8.17 -9.46
CA ASN A 70 16.55 8.74 -10.79
C ASN A 70 16.02 7.68 -11.77
N THR A 71 16.32 6.41 -11.55
CA THR A 71 15.79 5.30 -12.33
C THR A 71 14.38 4.88 -11.87
N LEU A 72 14.06 5.09 -10.58
CA LEU A 72 12.73 4.85 -10.02
C LEU A 72 11.81 6.06 -10.23
N GLU A 73 11.07 6.07 -11.34
CA GLU A 73 10.02 7.07 -11.57
C GLU A 73 8.87 6.93 -10.54
N PHE A 74 8.59 5.69 -10.13
CA PHE A 74 7.53 5.34 -9.19
C PHE A 74 7.97 4.25 -8.21
N PHE A 75 7.29 4.22 -7.08
CA PHE A 75 7.38 3.13 -6.11
C PHE A 75 5.99 2.53 -5.95
N TYR A 76 5.84 1.21 -6.00
CA TYR A 76 4.54 0.59 -5.72
C TYR A 76 4.54 0.01 -4.32
N ILE A 77 3.38 0.09 -3.68
CA ILE A 77 3.13 -0.63 -2.44
C ILE A 77 1.93 -1.54 -2.68
N ASP A 78 2.19 -2.83 -2.54
CA ASP A 78 1.17 -3.86 -2.45
C ASP A 78 0.84 -4.11 -0.97
N ILE A 79 -0.43 -3.93 -0.60
CA ILE A 79 -0.93 -4.30 0.72
C ILE A 79 -1.66 -5.63 0.57
N VAL A 80 -1.18 -6.67 1.26
CA VAL A 80 -1.87 -7.96 1.31
C VAL A 80 -2.72 -8.03 2.56
N LEU A 81 -3.98 -8.42 2.38
CA LEU A 81 -5.04 -8.44 3.37
C LEU A 81 -5.30 -9.87 3.82
N LYS A 82 -5.47 -10.08 5.13
CA LYS A 82 -5.91 -11.36 5.70
C LYS A 82 -7.37 -11.65 5.33
N ASN A 83 -8.22 -10.62 5.33
CA ASN A 83 -9.61 -10.72 4.97
C ASN A 83 -10.10 -9.46 4.24
N ARG A 84 -10.25 -9.55 2.91
CA ARG A 84 -10.75 -8.47 2.06
C ARG A 84 -12.22 -8.12 2.34
N HIS A 85 -13.01 -9.03 2.89
CA HIS A 85 -14.44 -8.80 3.23
C HIS A 85 -14.61 -7.98 4.50
N GLN A 86 -13.57 -7.86 5.34
CA GLN A 86 -13.58 -6.97 6.51
C GLN A 86 -13.47 -5.49 6.14
N LEU A 87 -13.16 -5.19 4.88
CA LEU A 87 -13.28 -3.87 4.30
C LEU A 87 -14.76 -3.55 4.06
N LYS A 88 -15.52 -3.50 5.16
CA LYS A 88 -16.96 -3.22 5.15
C LYS A 88 -17.16 -1.77 4.76
N MET A 89 -17.97 -1.55 3.72
CA MET A 89 -18.50 -0.24 3.45
C MET A 89 -19.64 0.06 4.44
N PRO A 90 -19.76 1.28 4.98
CA PRO A 90 -21.04 1.73 5.52
C PRO A 90 -22.10 1.64 4.41
N HIS A 91 -23.39 1.54 4.75
CA HIS A 91 -24.49 1.38 3.79
C HIS A 91 -24.47 2.47 2.70
N LEU A 92 -23.83 2.20 1.57
CA LEU A 92 -23.74 3.11 0.43
C LEU A 92 -24.87 2.84 -0.54
N SER A 93 -25.45 3.91 -1.07
CA SER A 93 -26.34 3.80 -2.22
C SER A 93 -25.57 3.28 -3.45
N LEU A 94 -26.27 2.69 -4.41
CA LEU A 94 -25.67 2.15 -5.65
C LEU A 94 -24.72 3.16 -6.34
N TRP A 95 -25.10 4.43 -6.37
CA TRP A 95 -24.31 5.52 -6.97
C TRP A 95 -23.05 5.86 -6.15
N GLN A 96 -23.14 5.83 -4.82
CA GLN A 96 -22.00 6.03 -3.94
C GLN A 96 -21.01 4.86 -4.04
N SER A 97 -21.50 3.63 -4.11
CA SER A 97 -20.69 2.44 -4.38
C SER A 97 -19.98 2.54 -5.73
N MET A 98 -20.67 2.97 -6.79
CA MET A 98 -20.08 3.14 -8.11
C MET A 98 -18.95 4.19 -8.12
N ARG A 99 -19.17 5.36 -7.51
CA ARG A 99 -18.14 6.42 -7.38
C ARG A 99 -16.97 6.02 -6.50
N PHE A 100 -17.23 5.21 -5.47
CA PHE A 100 -16.20 4.62 -4.64
C PHE A 100 -15.28 3.77 -5.52
N TRP A 101 -15.82 2.73 -6.18
CA TRP A 101 -15.02 1.81 -7.00
C TRP A 101 -14.25 2.46 -8.15
N MET A 102 -14.76 3.53 -8.77
CA MET A 102 -14.02 4.26 -9.80
C MET A 102 -12.74 4.93 -9.30
N GLY A 103 -12.62 5.20 -7.99
CA GLY A 103 -11.49 5.90 -7.40
C GLY A 103 -10.61 5.05 -6.48
N PHE A 104 -11.01 3.82 -6.15
CA PHE A 104 -10.20 2.92 -5.33
C PHE A 104 -9.33 2.01 -6.22
N PRO A 105 -8.13 1.65 -5.74
CA PRO A 105 -7.41 0.54 -6.35
C PRO A 105 -8.26 -0.73 -6.21
N ASP A 106 -8.33 -1.50 -7.29
CA ASP A 106 -9.07 -2.76 -7.31
C ASP A 106 -8.50 -3.73 -6.27
N ILE A 107 -9.36 -4.28 -5.41
CA ILE A 107 -8.96 -5.24 -4.38
C ILE A 107 -9.08 -6.62 -5.00
N LYS A 108 -7.95 -7.14 -5.46
CA LYS A 108 -7.90 -8.41 -6.17
C LYS A 108 -7.76 -9.58 -5.19
N PRO A 109 -8.29 -10.78 -5.51
CA PRO A 109 -7.92 -11.99 -4.78
C PRO A 109 -6.42 -12.24 -4.88
N THR A 110 -5.81 -12.72 -3.80
CA THR A 110 -4.53 -13.43 -3.89
C THR A 110 -4.78 -14.86 -4.38
N TYR A 111 -3.80 -15.47 -5.05
CA TYR A 111 -3.89 -16.84 -5.52
C TYR A 111 -3.11 -17.79 -4.60
N GLY A 112 -3.61 -19.02 -4.44
CA GLY A 112 -2.89 -20.11 -3.81
C GLY A 112 -1.84 -20.71 -4.74
N ALA A 113 -1.03 -21.64 -4.21
CA ALA A 113 -0.07 -22.39 -5.02
C ALA A 113 -0.73 -23.33 -6.05
N ASP A 114 -2.05 -23.52 -5.94
CA ASP A 114 -2.91 -24.27 -6.84
C ASP A 114 -3.55 -23.40 -7.93
N ASP A 115 -3.08 -22.15 -8.08
CA ASP A 115 -3.64 -21.14 -8.98
C ASP A 115 -5.14 -20.86 -8.76
N GLN A 116 -5.66 -21.18 -7.56
CA GLN A 116 -7.03 -20.85 -7.18
C GLN A 116 -7.08 -19.54 -6.39
N PRO A 117 -8.08 -18.68 -6.65
CA PRO A 117 -8.25 -17.46 -5.88
C PRO A 117 -8.62 -17.81 -4.43
N LYS A 118 -7.83 -17.31 -3.48
CA LYS A 118 -8.17 -17.42 -2.07
C LYS A 118 -9.46 -16.64 -1.79
N LYS A 119 -10.38 -17.27 -1.05
CA LYS A 119 -11.73 -16.72 -0.81
C LYS A 119 -11.71 -15.43 0.00
N ASN A 120 -10.80 -15.33 0.97
CA ASN A 120 -10.79 -14.25 1.95
C ASN A 120 -9.62 -13.30 1.77
N GLU A 121 -8.44 -13.80 1.42
CA GLU A 121 -7.26 -12.96 1.22
C GLU A 121 -7.43 -12.10 -0.04
N GLY A 122 -6.81 -10.93 -0.02
CA GLY A 122 -6.81 -10.03 -1.17
C GLY A 122 -5.60 -9.12 -1.13
N PHE A 123 -5.34 -8.43 -2.22
CA PHE A 123 -4.28 -7.43 -2.26
C PHE A 123 -4.75 -6.17 -2.95
N LEU A 124 -4.09 -5.07 -2.60
CA LEU A 124 -4.31 -3.74 -3.13
C LEU A 124 -2.97 -3.14 -3.52
N ARG A 125 -2.82 -2.79 -4.79
CA ARG A 125 -1.64 -2.11 -5.32
C ARG A 125 -1.92 -0.62 -5.48
N TYR A 126 -1.02 0.24 -5.01
CA TYR A 126 -1.04 1.65 -5.40
C TYR A 126 0.36 2.19 -5.70
N ARG A 127 0.37 3.20 -6.57
CA ARG A 127 1.57 3.89 -7.02
C ARG A 127 1.86 5.11 -6.15
N LEU A 128 3.04 5.13 -5.55
CA LEU A 128 3.64 6.29 -4.91
C LEU A 128 4.44 7.10 -5.92
N LYS A 129 4.10 8.38 -6.07
CA LYS A 129 4.98 9.33 -6.75
C LYS A 129 6.01 9.85 -5.76
N LYS A 130 7.30 9.75 -6.09
CA LYS A 130 8.41 10.20 -5.24
C LYS A 130 8.21 11.62 -4.69
N ASN A 131 7.79 12.57 -5.53
CA ASN A 131 7.56 13.97 -5.17
C ASN A 131 6.20 14.25 -4.50
N SER A 132 5.45 13.20 -4.14
CA SER A 132 4.11 13.33 -3.53
C SER A 132 4.07 12.94 -2.06
N LEU A 133 5.21 12.51 -1.51
CA LEU A 133 5.35 12.19 -0.10
C LEU A 133 5.56 13.48 0.70
N ASN A 134 4.85 13.63 1.81
CA ASN A 134 5.06 14.74 2.74
C ASN A 134 6.29 14.53 3.66
N ARG A 135 6.96 13.37 3.55
CA ARG A 135 8.10 12.92 4.35
C ARG A 135 9.03 12.03 3.50
N PRO A 136 10.29 11.81 3.92
CA PRO A 136 11.21 10.91 3.22
C PRO A 136 10.65 9.49 3.04
N LEU A 137 10.94 8.86 1.90
CA LEU A 137 10.53 7.48 1.62
C LEU A 137 11.11 6.50 2.65
N ALA A 138 12.35 6.70 3.10
CA ALA A 138 12.97 5.90 4.16
C ALA A 138 12.14 5.90 5.46
N GLU A 139 11.63 7.07 5.89
CA GLU A 139 10.79 7.15 7.08
C GLU A 139 9.47 6.40 6.91
N LEU A 140 8.84 6.49 5.73
CA LEU A 140 7.64 5.72 5.44
C LEU A 140 7.93 4.22 5.53
N LEU A 141 9.04 3.76 4.96
CA LEU A 141 9.39 2.35 4.95
C LEU A 141 9.64 1.83 6.38
N SER A 142 10.38 2.57 7.20
CA SER A 142 10.60 2.26 8.61
C SER A 142 9.29 2.30 9.41
N PHE A 143 8.40 3.25 9.14
CA PHE A 143 7.09 3.30 9.77
C PHE A 143 6.26 2.05 9.46
N LEU A 144 6.21 1.63 8.19
CA LEU A 144 5.51 0.42 7.78
C LEU A 144 6.16 -0.84 8.40
N ALA A 145 7.49 -0.89 8.51
CA ALA A 145 8.22 -2.02 9.11
C ALA A 145 7.88 -2.22 10.59
N ALA A 146 7.60 -1.12 11.29
CA ALA A 146 7.20 -1.16 12.69
C ALA A 146 5.77 -1.69 12.90
N HIS A 147 4.89 -1.62 11.89
CA HIS A 147 3.48 -2.01 12.01
C HIS A 147 3.12 -3.31 11.29
N THR A 148 3.91 -3.72 10.29
CA THR A 148 3.66 -4.96 9.55
C THR A 148 4.95 -5.52 8.96
N LYS A 149 4.91 -6.79 8.55
CA LYS A 149 6.05 -7.43 7.90
C LYS A 149 6.16 -6.99 6.44
N TYR A 150 7.39 -6.95 5.96
CA TYR A 150 7.71 -6.88 4.54
C TYR A 150 7.86 -8.29 3.97
N ASP A 151 7.20 -8.57 2.86
CA ASP A 151 7.29 -9.86 2.19
C ASP A 151 7.16 -9.68 0.67
N LEU A 152 7.48 -10.72 -0.09
CA LEU A 152 7.39 -10.69 -1.56
C LEU A 152 6.00 -11.12 -2.02
N LEU A 153 5.37 -10.29 -2.84
CA LEU A 153 4.19 -10.67 -3.62
C LEU A 153 4.62 -10.96 -5.06
N CYS A 154 4.50 -12.22 -5.48
CA CYS A 154 4.66 -12.60 -6.88
C CYS A 154 3.31 -12.48 -7.59
N SER A 155 3.23 -11.65 -8.64
CA SER A 155 2.10 -11.68 -9.59
C SER A 155 2.50 -12.50 -10.82
N LEU A 156 1.60 -13.37 -11.24
CA LEU A 156 1.62 -13.93 -12.59
C LEU A 156 0.97 -12.86 -13.48
N ASP A 157 1.79 -12.10 -14.19
CA ASP A 157 1.33 -11.14 -15.20
C ASP A 157 1.02 -11.86 -16.52
#